data_AF-A0AAU4KSG5-F1
#
_entry.id   AF-A0AAU4KSG5-F1
#
_cell.length_a   1.000
_cell.length_b   1.000
_cell.length_c   1.000
_cell.angle_alpha   90.00
_cell.angle_beta   90.00
_cell.angle_gamma   90.00
#
_symmetry.space_group_name_H-M   'P 1'
#
loop_
_entity.id
_entity.type
_entity.pdbx_description
1 polymer ?
#
loop_
_entity_poly.entity_id
_entity_poly.type
_entity_poly.pdbx_seq_one_letter_code
_entity_poly.pdbx_strand_id
1 'polypeptide(L)'
;MTETAHATGRPGSGTGPFREGSAVHIPGRLDAEDDERIPPDEVCLSLHSLELANLGVRRALVHEQVEMILGTREKRGHPYCMWLAILTLLYTGDLVSAHSECRQLAMDARWLGSPRHEQLLTLMRARVSLLAGDGVKSAALLREALARGLPKALTRLAAAWLVEAHVLEGDTGAAHKVLLAHELAGRLDPNLPDVAYVLNARGALHMATGRFQPALDDFVYCGRVLIAQSVSNPAVVPWRSRAAFAALATRRHDLALALATDELTAARTWGAPPAASVSPCTPWPSSAGTTPRWPCWRRRWNSWTWRMRAVSSSTPSTTSPSYRPNAAIPPGPAHGWKRRARSPGTAATACGATG
;
A
#
# COMPACT_ATOMS: atom_id res chain seq x y z
N MET A 1 41.11 16.04 50.39
CA MET A 1 41.48 15.71 49.00
C MET A 1 40.29 15.01 48.38
N THR A 2 39.44 15.80 47.74
CA THR A 2 38.19 15.39 47.07
C THR A 2 38.45 15.47 45.57
N GLU A 3 38.36 14.35 44.87
CA GLU A 3 38.51 14.31 43.42
C GLU A 3 37.17 13.89 42.79
N THR A 4 36.55 14.86 42.14
CA THR A 4 35.32 14.77 41.36
C THR A 4 35.65 14.27 39.96
N ALA A 5 35.09 13.13 39.54
CA ALA A 5 35.13 12.67 38.16
C ALA A 5 33.79 12.94 37.45
N HIS A 6 33.82 13.86 36.48
CA HIS A 6 32.75 14.11 35.52
C HIS A 6 32.65 12.97 34.51
N ALA A 7 31.49 12.32 34.42
CA ALA A 7 31.16 11.39 33.35
C ALA A 7 30.40 12.13 32.22
N THR A 8 31.11 12.47 31.15
CA THR A 8 30.56 12.93 29.88
C THR A 8 30.33 11.72 28.95
N GLY A 9 29.15 11.10 29.04
CA GLY A 9 28.70 10.04 28.13
C GLY A 9 27.91 10.61 26.96
N ARG A 10 28.45 10.51 25.73
CA ARG A 10 27.73 10.71 24.46
C ARG A 10 26.53 9.74 24.36
N PRO A 11 25.41 10.13 23.73
CA PRO A 11 24.30 9.21 23.48
C PRO A 11 24.71 8.20 22.39
N GLY A 12 24.68 6.91 22.76
CA GLY A 12 24.95 5.80 21.85
C GLY A 12 23.90 5.68 20.76
N SER A 13 24.38 5.41 19.55
CA SER A 13 23.62 4.96 18.38
C SER A 13 22.76 3.75 18.74
N GLY A 14 21.45 3.94 18.80
CA GLY A 14 20.46 2.90 19.05
C GLY A 14 20.23 1.99 17.84
N THR A 15 21.24 1.25 17.41
CA THR A 15 21.07 0.02 16.62
C THR A 15 20.92 -1.13 17.62
N GLY A 16 19.69 -1.35 18.09
CA GLY A 16 19.39 -2.54 18.89
C GLY A 16 19.62 -3.82 18.07
N PRO A 17 20.04 -4.93 18.71
CA PRO A 17 20.33 -6.16 17.99
C PRO A 17 19.06 -6.72 17.36
N PHE A 18 19.17 -7.10 16.09
CA PHE A 18 18.21 -7.90 15.34
C PHE A 18 17.70 -9.05 16.22
N ARG A 19 16.38 -9.12 16.45
CA ARG A 19 15.77 -10.27 17.14
C ARG A 19 15.69 -11.43 16.15
N GLU A 20 16.68 -12.29 16.21
CA GLU A 20 16.66 -13.60 15.58
C GLU A 20 15.38 -14.34 16.02
N GLY A 21 14.45 -14.57 15.09
CA GLY A 21 13.16 -15.24 15.36
C GLY A 21 11.89 -14.49 14.93
N SER A 22 11.96 -13.22 14.52
CA SER A 22 10.85 -12.56 13.82
C SER A 22 10.87 -12.96 12.34
N ALA A 23 9.90 -13.79 11.91
CA ALA A 23 9.82 -14.22 10.52
C ALA A 23 9.33 -13.07 9.64
N VAL A 24 10.27 -12.30 9.07
CA VAL A 24 9.98 -11.24 8.09
C VAL A 24 9.18 -11.85 6.93
N HIS A 25 7.99 -11.30 6.66
CA HIS A 25 7.22 -11.67 5.48
C HIS A 25 7.90 -11.14 4.21
N ILE A 26 8.28 -12.05 3.31
CA ILE A 26 8.97 -11.72 2.06
C ILE A 26 8.16 -12.33 0.91
N PRO A 27 7.53 -11.49 0.08
CA PRO A 27 6.80 -11.96 -1.10
C PRO A 27 7.77 -12.66 -2.04
N GLY A 28 7.38 -13.85 -2.53
CA GLY A 28 8.20 -14.61 -3.46
C GLY A 28 9.55 -14.98 -2.85
N ARG A 29 9.57 -15.30 -1.54
CA ARG A 29 10.77 -15.68 -0.80
C ARG A 29 11.58 -16.70 -1.60
N LEU A 30 12.76 -16.27 -2.03
CA LEU A 30 13.77 -17.13 -2.61
C LEU A 30 14.56 -17.71 -1.44
N ASP A 31 14.58 -19.02 -1.27
CA ASP A 31 15.39 -19.63 -0.23
C ASP A 31 16.87 -19.33 -0.49
N ALA A 32 17.59 -18.99 0.58
CA ALA A 32 18.98 -18.53 0.53
C ALA A 32 19.97 -19.64 0.15
N GLU A 33 19.51 -20.88 -0.01
CA GLU A 33 20.35 -22.03 -0.34
C GLU A 33 21.01 -21.92 -1.73
N ASP A 34 20.50 -21.04 -2.59
CA ASP A 34 20.95 -20.86 -3.97
C ASP A 34 21.75 -19.56 -4.24
N ASP A 35 22.34 -18.86 -3.26
CA ASP A 35 23.21 -17.71 -3.60
C ASP A 35 24.46 -17.47 -2.72
N GLU A 36 25.50 -17.11 -3.45
CA GLU A 36 26.88 -16.84 -3.08
C GLU A 36 27.01 -15.76 -1.98
N ARG A 37 27.59 -16.14 -0.84
CA ARG A 37 28.42 -15.29 0.05
C ARG A 37 27.97 -13.84 0.23
N ILE A 38 26.72 -13.61 0.64
CA ILE A 38 26.24 -12.28 1.02
C ILE A 38 26.80 -11.91 2.40
N PRO A 39 27.39 -10.71 2.59
CA PRO A 39 27.73 -10.24 3.92
C PRO A 39 26.47 -10.21 4.81
N PRO A 40 26.48 -10.84 5.99
CA PRO A 40 25.30 -10.96 6.85
C PRO A 40 24.67 -9.60 7.19
N ASP A 41 25.50 -8.57 7.34
CA ASP A 41 25.11 -7.21 7.72
C ASP A 41 24.30 -6.49 6.62
N GLU A 42 24.61 -6.71 5.34
CA GLU A 42 23.92 -6.05 4.23
C GLU A 42 22.49 -6.59 4.02
N VAL A 43 22.31 -7.90 4.17
CA VAL A 43 20.98 -8.54 4.14
C VAL A 43 20.20 -8.14 5.39
N CYS A 44 20.85 -8.01 6.54
CA CYS A 44 20.21 -7.61 7.78
C CYS A 44 19.54 -6.24 7.67
N LEU A 45 20.20 -5.23 7.06
CA LEU A 45 19.57 -3.91 6.90
C LEU A 45 18.36 -3.95 5.96
N SER A 46 18.44 -4.69 4.86
CA SER A 46 17.32 -4.84 3.91
C SER A 46 16.14 -5.57 4.52
N LEU A 47 16.41 -6.66 5.26
CA LEU A 47 15.40 -7.41 6.00
C LEU A 47 14.78 -6.58 7.12
N HIS A 48 15.58 -5.83 7.87
CA HIS A 48 15.07 -4.97 8.93
C HIS A 48 14.20 -3.84 8.38
N SER A 49 14.59 -3.23 7.26
CA SER A 49 13.79 -2.21 6.57
C SER A 49 12.42 -2.78 6.14
N LEU A 50 12.44 -3.99 5.56
CA LEU A 50 11.21 -4.67 5.13
C LEU A 50 10.35 -5.12 6.32
N GLU A 51 10.95 -5.55 7.43
CA GLU A 51 10.23 -5.90 8.66
C GLU A 51 9.48 -4.70 9.23
N LEU A 52 10.15 -3.55 9.36
CA LEU A 52 9.52 -2.29 9.79
C LEU A 52 8.39 -1.89 8.82
N ALA A 53 8.59 -2.10 7.51
CA ALA A 53 7.57 -1.88 6.51
C ALA A 53 6.38 -2.85 6.66
N ASN A 54 6.59 -4.13 6.94
CA ASN A 54 5.52 -5.11 7.16
C ASN A 54 4.69 -4.76 8.41
N LEU A 55 5.36 -4.36 9.48
CA LEU A 55 4.73 -3.91 10.72
C LEU A 55 4.02 -2.56 10.56
N GLY A 56 4.34 -1.79 9.53
CA GLY A 56 3.71 -0.49 9.29
C GLY A 56 4.13 0.55 10.31
N VAL A 57 5.40 0.55 10.72
CA VAL A 57 5.96 1.46 11.72
C VAL A 57 7.21 2.17 11.21
N ARG A 58 7.50 3.37 11.75
CA ARG A 58 8.74 4.11 11.50
C ARG A 58 9.03 4.38 10.01
N ARG A 59 8.02 4.76 9.22
CA ARG A 59 8.14 5.01 7.77
C ARG A 59 9.30 5.93 7.36
N ALA A 60 9.61 6.95 8.17
CA ALA A 60 10.75 7.84 7.91
C ALA A 60 12.10 7.10 7.98
N LEU A 61 12.29 6.24 8.99
CA LEU A 61 13.49 5.40 9.09
C LEU A 61 13.54 4.39 7.93
N VAL A 62 12.40 3.79 7.57
CA VAL A 62 12.34 2.86 6.44
C VAL A 62 12.81 3.55 5.15
N HIS A 63 12.38 4.79 4.90
CA HIS A 63 12.82 5.56 3.74
C HIS A 63 14.33 5.85 3.80
N GLU A 64 14.84 6.31 4.94
CA GLU A 64 16.28 6.55 5.15
C GLU A 64 17.13 5.29 4.92
N GLN A 65 16.71 4.13 5.46
CA GLN A 65 17.42 2.86 5.30
C GLN A 65 17.44 2.38 3.85
N VAL A 66 16.33 2.55 3.12
CA VAL A 66 16.27 2.20 1.70
C VAL A 66 17.19 3.10 0.88
N GLU A 67 17.23 4.41 1.12
CA GLU A 67 18.18 5.31 0.43
C GLU A 67 19.63 4.91 0.70
N MET A 68 19.98 4.49 1.92
CA MET A 68 21.31 3.96 2.23
C MET A 68 21.63 2.66 1.45
N ILE A 69 20.65 1.75 1.34
CA ILE A 69 20.79 0.50 0.57
C ILE A 69 21.04 0.83 -0.91
N LEU A 70 20.23 1.73 -1.49
CA LEU A 70 20.34 2.12 -2.89
C LEU A 70 21.65 2.87 -3.16
N GLY A 71 22.15 3.70 -2.22
CA GLY A 71 23.40 4.43 -2.35
C GLY A 71 24.66 3.57 -2.43
N THR A 72 24.59 2.27 -2.11
CA THR A 72 25.76 1.37 -2.08
C THR A 72 25.89 0.59 -3.40
N ARG A 73 27.04 0.69 -4.08
CA ARG A 73 27.25 0.09 -5.41
C ARG A 73 27.20 -1.44 -5.39
N GLU A 74 27.75 -2.05 -4.36
CA GLU A 74 27.80 -3.49 -4.14
C GLU A 74 26.38 -4.06 -3.99
N LYS A 75 25.55 -3.43 -3.14
CA LYS A 75 24.16 -3.84 -2.90
C LYS A 75 23.27 -3.78 -4.14
N ARG A 76 23.54 -2.83 -5.05
CA ARG A 76 22.84 -2.71 -6.35
C ARG A 76 23.11 -3.88 -7.30
N GLY A 77 24.23 -4.59 -7.11
CA GLY A 77 24.53 -5.81 -7.87
C GLY A 77 23.78 -7.04 -7.37
N HIS A 78 23.28 -7.05 -6.14
CA HIS A 78 22.70 -8.23 -5.53
C HIS A 78 21.18 -8.33 -5.79
N PRO A 79 20.68 -9.40 -6.42
CA PRO A 79 19.30 -9.46 -6.88
C PRO A 79 18.30 -9.51 -5.71
N TYR A 80 18.64 -10.22 -4.64
CA TYR A 80 17.82 -10.32 -3.43
C TYR A 80 17.75 -9.00 -2.63
N CYS A 81 18.88 -8.33 -2.36
CA CYS A 81 18.89 -7.02 -1.71
C CYS A 81 18.05 -5.99 -2.50
N MET A 82 18.18 -5.98 -3.83
CA MET A 82 17.37 -5.11 -4.67
C MET A 82 15.89 -5.46 -4.66
N TRP A 83 15.53 -6.74 -4.63
CA TRP A 83 14.14 -7.18 -4.44
C TRP A 83 13.53 -6.59 -3.15
N LEU A 84 14.24 -6.74 -2.03
CA LEU A 84 13.79 -6.22 -0.72
C LEU A 84 13.71 -4.68 -0.72
N ALA A 85 14.71 -4.00 -1.29
CA ALA A 85 14.74 -2.54 -1.37
C ALA A 85 13.58 -1.99 -2.22
N ILE A 86 13.34 -2.57 -3.39
CA ILE A 86 12.24 -2.16 -4.26
C ILE A 86 10.89 -2.43 -3.61
N LEU A 87 10.66 -3.62 -3.03
CA LEU A 87 9.42 -3.88 -2.26
C LEU A 87 9.20 -2.85 -1.15
N THR A 88 10.27 -2.47 -0.45
CA THR A 88 10.19 -1.47 0.60
C THR A 88 9.84 -0.07 0.05
N LEU A 89 10.41 0.35 -1.09
CA LEU A 89 9.97 1.57 -1.79
C LEU A 89 8.49 1.51 -2.17
N LEU A 90 8.02 0.36 -2.66
CA LEU A 90 6.61 0.17 -3.01
C LEU A 90 5.70 0.30 -1.77
N TYR A 91 6.11 -0.23 -0.62
CA TYR A 91 5.34 -0.13 0.63
C TYR A 91 5.38 1.27 1.27
N THR A 92 6.44 2.04 1.02
CA THR A 92 6.47 3.46 1.40
C THR A 92 5.71 4.37 0.43
N GLY A 93 5.26 3.83 -0.72
CA GLY A 93 4.54 4.57 -1.76
C GLY A 93 5.46 5.39 -2.68
N ASP A 94 6.77 5.20 -2.59
CA ASP A 94 7.74 5.89 -3.45
C ASP A 94 7.89 5.18 -4.81
N LEU A 95 6.82 5.22 -5.59
CA LEU A 95 6.75 4.61 -6.91
C LEU A 95 7.72 5.27 -7.90
N VAL A 96 8.06 6.55 -7.69
CA VAL A 96 8.98 7.28 -8.57
C VAL A 96 10.38 6.72 -8.43
N SER A 97 10.88 6.59 -7.20
CA SER A 97 12.18 5.98 -6.94
C SER A 97 12.20 4.52 -7.38
N ALA A 98 11.16 3.73 -7.07
CA ALA A 98 11.10 2.33 -7.49
C ALA A 98 11.16 2.16 -9.02
N HIS A 99 10.46 3.02 -9.76
CA HIS A 99 10.51 3.04 -11.22
C HIS A 99 11.89 3.45 -11.74
N SER A 100 12.48 4.50 -11.18
CA SER A 100 13.81 4.99 -11.55
C SER A 100 14.88 3.91 -11.35
N GLU A 101 14.84 3.22 -10.20
CA GLU A 101 15.76 2.14 -9.88
C GLU A 101 15.58 0.95 -10.82
N CYS A 102 14.35 0.49 -11.07
CA CYS A 102 14.11 -0.57 -12.06
C CYS A 102 14.64 -0.22 -13.46
N ARG A 103 14.57 1.05 -13.86
CA ARG A 103 15.11 1.52 -15.14
C ARG A 103 16.63 1.48 -15.15
N GLN A 104 17.28 1.88 -14.06
CA GLN A 104 18.74 1.82 -13.92
C GLN A 104 19.25 0.37 -13.95
N LEU A 105 18.59 -0.53 -13.20
CA LEU A 105 18.94 -1.96 -13.21
C LEU A 105 18.79 -2.58 -14.60
N ALA A 106 17.79 -2.18 -15.38
CA ALA A 106 17.61 -2.66 -16.75
C ALA A 106 18.75 -2.25 -17.72
N MET A 107 19.57 -1.26 -17.35
CA MET A 107 20.73 -0.81 -18.10
C MET A 107 22.05 -1.33 -17.53
N ASP A 108 22.02 -2.01 -16.38
CA ASP A 108 23.21 -2.52 -15.72
C ASP A 108 23.63 -3.87 -16.32
N ALA A 109 24.87 -3.96 -16.78
CA ALA A 109 25.42 -5.19 -17.38
C ALA A 109 25.33 -6.41 -16.45
N ARG A 110 25.37 -6.21 -15.11
CA ARG A 110 25.21 -7.32 -14.14
C ARG A 110 23.81 -7.94 -14.21
N TRP A 111 22.80 -7.13 -14.54
CA TRP A 111 21.40 -7.55 -14.60
C TRP A 111 20.98 -8.15 -15.94
N LEU A 112 21.79 -7.95 -16.98
CA LEU A 112 21.56 -8.48 -18.34
C LEU A 112 22.16 -9.89 -18.56
N GLY A 113 23.04 -10.35 -17.66
CA GLY A 113 23.79 -11.59 -17.84
C GLY A 113 23.27 -12.80 -17.06
N SER A 114 22.22 -12.64 -16.26
CA SER A 114 21.78 -13.66 -15.31
C SER A 114 20.26 -13.84 -15.33
N PRO A 115 19.75 -15.06 -15.61
CA PRO A 115 18.30 -15.33 -15.63
C PRO A 115 17.59 -14.93 -14.33
N ARG A 116 18.23 -15.12 -13.16
CA ARG A 116 17.68 -14.74 -11.86
C ARG A 116 17.47 -13.23 -11.74
N HIS A 117 18.46 -12.45 -12.18
CA HIS A 117 18.36 -10.98 -12.19
C HIS A 117 17.27 -10.52 -13.13
N GLU A 118 17.22 -11.05 -14.36
CA GLU A 118 16.20 -10.70 -15.34
C GLU A 118 14.78 -11.03 -14.85
N GLN A 119 14.58 -12.20 -14.24
CA GLN A 119 13.29 -12.63 -13.71
C GLN A 119 12.81 -11.69 -12.58
N LEU A 120 13.66 -11.42 -11.59
CA LEU A 120 13.32 -10.51 -10.50
C LEU A 120 13.07 -9.09 -11.00
N LEU A 121 13.91 -8.58 -11.92
CA LEU A 121 13.70 -7.28 -12.53
C LEU A 121 12.37 -7.20 -13.27
N THR A 122 12.00 -8.27 -13.98
CA THR A 122 10.71 -8.36 -14.67
C THR A 122 9.55 -8.28 -13.68
N LEU A 123 9.61 -9.02 -12.57
CA LEU A 123 8.59 -8.97 -11.52
C LEU A 123 8.51 -7.58 -10.86
N MET A 124 9.65 -6.96 -10.53
CA MET A 124 9.70 -5.61 -9.95
C MET A 124 9.08 -4.57 -10.90
N ARG A 125 9.46 -4.59 -12.18
CA ARG A 125 8.90 -3.71 -13.22
C ARG A 125 7.40 -3.91 -13.42
N ALA A 126 6.95 -5.17 -13.40
CA ALA A 126 5.55 -5.50 -13.52
C ALA A 126 4.75 -5.01 -12.31
N ARG A 127 5.28 -5.16 -11.10
CA ARG A 127 4.64 -4.67 -9.88
C ARG A 127 4.62 -3.15 -9.83
N VAL A 128 5.70 -2.47 -10.21
CA VAL A 128 5.73 -1.00 -10.35
C VAL A 128 4.68 -0.52 -11.37
N SER A 129 4.56 -1.21 -12.51
CA SER A 129 3.63 -0.83 -13.58
C SER A 129 2.18 -1.04 -13.15
N LEU A 130 1.88 -2.18 -12.52
CA LEU A 130 0.62 -2.42 -11.84
C LEU A 130 0.37 -1.30 -10.81
N LEU A 131 1.41 -0.96 -10.04
CA LEU A 131 1.34 0.03 -8.99
C LEU A 131 1.13 1.49 -9.49
N ALA A 132 1.45 1.73 -10.75
CA ALA A 132 1.22 2.99 -11.44
C ALA A 132 -0.15 3.04 -12.15
N GLY A 133 -0.93 1.95 -12.10
CA GLY A 133 -2.21 1.82 -12.81
C GLY A 133 -2.08 1.37 -14.27
N ASP A 134 -0.89 0.94 -14.71
CA ASP A 134 -0.64 0.38 -16.05
C ASP A 134 -0.76 -1.15 -16.00
N GLY A 135 -2.00 -1.64 -16.00
CA GLY A 135 -2.31 -3.07 -15.96
C GLY A 135 -1.94 -3.78 -17.26
N VAL A 136 -2.07 -3.12 -18.41
CA VAL A 136 -1.66 -3.65 -19.72
C VAL A 136 -0.17 -4.03 -19.73
N LYS A 137 0.71 -3.11 -19.36
CA LYS A 137 2.15 -3.36 -19.32
C LYS A 137 2.51 -4.41 -18.27
N SER A 138 1.88 -4.34 -17.09
CA SER A 138 2.09 -5.35 -16.04
C SER A 138 1.72 -6.75 -16.52
N ALA A 139 0.54 -6.90 -17.14
CA ALA A 139 0.06 -8.17 -17.64
C ALA A 139 0.97 -8.73 -18.74
N ALA A 140 1.45 -7.88 -19.66
CA ALA A 140 2.39 -8.29 -20.70
C ALA A 140 3.69 -8.86 -20.11
N LEU A 141 4.30 -8.15 -19.16
CA LEU A 141 5.53 -8.58 -18.49
C LEU A 141 5.35 -9.90 -17.73
N LEU A 142 4.27 -10.03 -16.95
CA LEU A 142 4.02 -11.22 -16.13
C LEU A 142 3.66 -12.44 -16.96
N ARG A 143 2.85 -12.28 -18.02
CA ARG A 143 2.51 -13.37 -18.94
C ARG A 143 3.77 -13.91 -19.63
N GLU A 144 4.65 -13.01 -20.08
CA GLU A 144 5.90 -13.41 -20.71
C GLU A 144 6.83 -14.11 -19.72
N ALA A 145 6.96 -13.59 -18.50
CA ALA A 145 7.76 -14.21 -17.44
C ALA A 145 7.27 -15.62 -17.09
N LEU A 146 5.96 -15.79 -16.92
CA LEU A 146 5.35 -17.10 -16.65
C LEU A 146 5.55 -18.08 -17.83
N ALA A 147 5.44 -17.61 -19.07
CA ALA A 147 5.67 -18.43 -20.25
C ALA A 147 7.13 -18.87 -20.41
N ARG A 148 8.09 -18.03 -20.02
CA ARG A 148 9.52 -18.37 -20.00
C ARG A 148 9.92 -19.31 -18.85
N GLY A 149 9.02 -19.50 -17.88
CA GLY A 149 9.27 -20.27 -16.67
C GLY A 149 9.88 -19.41 -15.57
N LEU A 150 9.27 -19.46 -14.40
CA LEU A 150 9.77 -18.84 -13.17
C LEU A 150 10.10 -19.92 -12.14
N PRO A 151 11.01 -19.62 -11.19
CA PRO A 151 11.14 -20.42 -9.98
C PRO A 151 9.77 -20.64 -9.32
N LYS A 152 9.57 -21.81 -8.71
CA LYS A 152 8.29 -22.17 -8.06
C LYS A 152 7.88 -21.15 -7.00
N ALA A 153 8.86 -20.56 -6.30
CA ALA A 153 8.66 -19.49 -5.33
C ALA A 153 8.02 -18.23 -5.95
N LEU A 154 8.40 -17.85 -7.17
CA LEU A 154 7.91 -16.62 -7.83
C LEU A 154 6.65 -16.84 -8.66
N THR A 155 6.40 -18.07 -9.11
CA THR A 155 5.30 -18.40 -10.04
C THR A 155 3.93 -17.99 -9.49
N ARG A 156 3.65 -18.27 -8.22
CA ARG A 156 2.34 -17.95 -7.61
C ARG A 156 2.17 -16.45 -7.40
N LEU A 157 3.21 -15.77 -6.95
CA LEU A 157 3.19 -14.32 -6.80
C LEU A 157 2.95 -13.63 -8.15
N ALA A 158 3.65 -14.07 -9.20
CA ALA A 158 3.46 -13.56 -10.56
C ALA A 158 2.05 -13.83 -11.08
N ALA A 159 1.49 -15.02 -10.86
CA ALA A 159 0.12 -15.34 -11.23
C ALA A 159 -0.90 -14.45 -10.47
N ALA A 160 -0.71 -14.23 -9.17
CA ALA A 160 -1.57 -13.34 -8.39
C ALA A 160 -1.53 -11.90 -8.91
N TRP A 161 -0.34 -11.36 -9.21
CA TRP A 161 -0.22 -10.02 -9.79
C TRP A 161 -0.78 -9.92 -11.21
N LEU A 162 -0.69 -11.00 -12.01
CA LEU A 162 -1.29 -11.05 -13.34
C LEU A 162 -2.83 -11.03 -13.26
N VAL A 163 -3.41 -11.73 -12.27
CA VAL A 163 -4.85 -11.63 -11.97
C VAL A 163 -5.23 -10.20 -11.60
N GLU A 164 -4.47 -9.54 -10.72
CA GLU A 164 -4.71 -8.13 -10.36
C GLU A 164 -4.64 -7.21 -11.58
N ALA A 165 -3.65 -7.40 -12.46
CA ALA A 165 -3.49 -6.62 -13.68
C ALA A 165 -4.69 -6.80 -14.64
N HIS A 166 -5.15 -8.03 -14.86
CA HIS A 166 -6.34 -8.29 -15.67
C HIS A 166 -7.62 -7.72 -15.04
N VAL A 167 -7.77 -7.79 -13.72
CA VAL A 167 -8.90 -7.18 -13.01
C VAL A 167 -8.89 -5.65 -13.14
N LEU A 168 -7.70 -5.04 -13.08
CA LEU A 168 -7.50 -3.60 -13.27
C LEU A 168 -7.98 -3.15 -14.65
N GLU A 169 -7.62 -3.89 -15.70
CA GLU A 169 -8.05 -3.64 -17.09
C GLU A 169 -9.51 -4.04 -17.35
N GLY A 170 -10.16 -4.72 -16.41
CA GLY A 170 -11.53 -5.19 -16.54
C GLY A 170 -11.70 -6.49 -17.32
N ASP A 171 -10.60 -7.15 -17.70
CA ASP A 171 -10.61 -8.47 -18.33
C ASP A 171 -10.75 -9.58 -17.28
N THR A 172 -11.96 -9.73 -16.75
CA THR A 172 -12.28 -10.75 -15.75
C THR A 172 -12.16 -12.18 -16.31
N GLY A 173 -12.30 -12.36 -17.62
CA GLY A 173 -12.14 -13.65 -18.30
C GLY A 173 -10.69 -14.12 -18.29
N ALA A 174 -9.75 -13.26 -18.68
CA ALA A 174 -8.32 -13.57 -18.61
C ALA A 174 -7.86 -13.78 -17.15
N ALA A 175 -8.32 -12.94 -16.22
CA ALA A 175 -8.05 -13.12 -14.79
C ALA A 175 -8.49 -14.52 -14.29
N HIS A 176 -9.70 -14.97 -14.67
CA HIS A 176 -10.18 -16.29 -14.28
C HIS A 176 -9.36 -17.43 -14.89
N LYS A 177 -8.97 -17.31 -16.17
CA LYS A 177 -8.11 -18.31 -16.84
C LYS A 177 -6.77 -18.48 -16.13
N VAL A 178 -6.16 -17.38 -15.66
CA VAL A 178 -4.90 -17.43 -14.90
C VAL A 178 -5.09 -18.20 -13.59
N LEU A 179 -6.18 -17.97 -12.86
CA LEU A 179 -6.47 -18.73 -11.64
C LEU A 179 -6.63 -20.23 -11.91
N LEU A 180 -7.29 -20.61 -13.01
CA LEU A 180 -7.45 -22.02 -13.38
C LEU A 180 -6.12 -22.66 -13.78
N ALA A 181 -5.33 -21.98 -14.61
CA ALA A 181 -4.05 -22.48 -15.12
C ALA A 181 -3.02 -22.74 -14.02
N HIS A 182 -3.13 -22.04 -12.89
CA HIS A 182 -2.24 -22.18 -11.73
C HIS A 182 -2.90 -22.88 -10.53
N GLU A 183 -4.08 -23.48 -10.70
CA GLU A 183 -4.82 -24.20 -9.65
C GLU A 183 -5.18 -23.31 -8.43
N LEU A 184 -5.37 -22.02 -8.64
CA LEU A 184 -5.62 -21.00 -7.61
C LEU A 184 -7.11 -20.66 -7.43
N ALA A 185 -8.00 -21.27 -8.23
CA ALA A 185 -9.43 -21.02 -8.15
C ALA A 185 -10.15 -21.74 -6.98
N GLY A 186 -9.57 -22.83 -6.49
CA GLY A 186 -10.16 -23.72 -5.49
C GLY A 186 -9.84 -23.35 -4.03
N ARG A 187 -10.00 -24.32 -3.12
CA ARG A 187 -9.59 -24.13 -1.72
C ARG A 187 -8.07 -23.98 -1.65
N LEU A 188 -7.59 -22.94 -0.95
CA LEU A 188 -6.18 -22.66 -0.77
C LEU A 188 -5.73 -23.08 0.63
N ASP A 189 -4.53 -23.67 0.72
CA ASP A 189 -3.87 -24.00 1.99
C ASP A 189 -3.31 -22.71 2.63
N PRO A 190 -3.55 -22.43 3.93
CA PRO A 190 -2.97 -21.28 4.61
C PRO A 190 -1.44 -21.26 4.62
N ASN A 191 -0.79 -22.42 4.52
CA ASN A 191 0.67 -22.55 4.51
C ASN A 191 1.25 -22.43 3.10
N LEU A 192 0.42 -22.27 2.08
CA LEU A 192 0.89 -22.09 0.72
C LEU A 192 1.68 -20.76 0.61
N PRO A 193 2.90 -20.77 0.05
CA PRO A 193 3.66 -19.54 -0.14
C PRO A 193 2.86 -18.50 -0.93
N ASP A 194 2.94 -17.24 -0.49
CA ASP A 194 2.26 -16.09 -1.09
C ASP A 194 0.72 -16.19 -1.18
N VAL A 195 0.09 -17.09 -0.41
CA VAL A 195 -1.37 -17.29 -0.47
C VAL A 195 -2.17 -16.03 -0.19
N ALA A 196 -1.66 -15.12 0.65
CA ALA A 196 -2.29 -13.83 0.90
C ALA A 196 -2.46 -13.00 -0.38
N TYR A 197 -1.47 -13.01 -1.29
CA TYR A 197 -1.54 -12.31 -2.57
C TYR A 197 -2.55 -12.96 -3.51
N VAL A 198 -2.60 -14.30 -3.53
CA VAL A 198 -3.58 -15.04 -4.32
C VAL A 198 -5.01 -14.74 -3.85
N LEU A 199 -5.26 -14.81 -2.53
CA LEU A 199 -6.56 -14.50 -1.93
C LEU A 199 -6.98 -13.07 -2.25
N ASN A 200 -6.05 -12.12 -2.14
CA ASN A 200 -6.32 -10.71 -2.47
C ASN A 200 -6.66 -10.51 -3.95
N ALA A 201 -5.95 -11.16 -4.86
CA ALA A 201 -6.21 -11.08 -6.30
C ALA A 201 -7.53 -11.76 -6.70
N ARG A 202 -7.80 -12.94 -6.14
CA ARG A 202 -9.05 -13.68 -6.38
C ARG A 202 -10.27 -12.97 -5.80
N GLY A 203 -10.15 -12.40 -4.60
CA GLY A 203 -11.16 -11.54 -4.02
C GLY A 203 -11.45 -10.32 -4.90
N ALA A 204 -10.42 -9.71 -5.51
CA ALA A 204 -10.60 -8.61 -6.44
C ALA A 204 -11.36 -9.03 -7.72
N LEU A 205 -11.08 -10.22 -8.25
CA LEU A 205 -11.85 -10.79 -9.36
C LEU A 205 -13.32 -11.06 -8.96
N HIS A 206 -13.56 -11.60 -7.78
CA HIS A 206 -14.90 -11.80 -7.24
C HIS A 206 -15.66 -10.46 -7.12
N MET A 207 -15.03 -9.42 -6.60
CA MET A 207 -15.60 -8.07 -6.57
C MET A 207 -15.94 -7.55 -7.96
N ALA A 208 -15.00 -7.69 -8.92
CA ALA A 208 -15.17 -7.22 -10.29
C ALA A 208 -16.30 -7.94 -11.06
N THR A 209 -16.69 -9.13 -10.60
CA THR A 209 -17.75 -9.96 -11.18
C THR A 209 -19.06 -9.94 -10.37
N GLY A 210 -19.15 -9.08 -9.35
CA GLY A 210 -20.36 -8.94 -8.51
C GLY A 210 -20.54 -10.04 -7.47
N ARG A 211 -19.55 -10.93 -7.29
CA ARG A 211 -19.57 -12.01 -6.29
C ARG A 211 -19.06 -11.50 -4.95
N PHE A 212 -19.84 -10.66 -4.29
CA PHE A 212 -19.40 -9.92 -3.10
C PHE A 212 -19.15 -10.78 -1.86
N GLN A 213 -19.95 -11.84 -1.63
CA GLN A 213 -19.75 -12.73 -0.48
C GLN A 213 -18.44 -13.56 -0.63
N PRO A 214 -18.17 -14.25 -1.76
CA PRO A 214 -16.88 -14.89 -1.99
C PRO A 214 -15.69 -13.92 -1.88
N ALA A 215 -15.85 -12.69 -2.37
CA ALA A 215 -14.80 -11.68 -2.23
C ALA A 215 -14.51 -11.33 -0.77
N LEU A 216 -15.56 -11.12 0.03
CA LEU A 216 -15.42 -10.85 1.47
C LEU A 216 -14.69 -12.00 2.17
N ASP A 217 -15.06 -13.24 1.87
CA ASP A 217 -14.46 -14.43 2.48
C ASP A 217 -12.96 -14.51 2.14
N ASP A 218 -12.58 -14.28 0.88
CA ASP A 218 -11.18 -14.25 0.45
C ASP A 218 -10.37 -13.11 1.11
N PHE A 219 -10.93 -11.89 1.22
CA PHE A 219 -10.21 -10.78 1.85
C PHE A 219 -10.05 -10.97 3.37
N VAL A 220 -11.07 -11.50 4.05
CA VAL A 220 -10.96 -11.82 5.47
C VAL A 220 -9.93 -12.92 5.69
N TYR A 221 -9.89 -13.92 4.82
CA TYR A 221 -8.89 -14.97 4.90
C TYR A 221 -7.48 -14.43 4.63
N CYS A 222 -7.31 -13.59 3.61
CA CYS A 222 -6.07 -12.87 3.33
C CYS A 222 -5.57 -12.15 4.59
N GLY A 223 -6.47 -11.43 5.28
CA GLY A 223 -6.14 -10.74 6.52
C GLY A 223 -5.67 -11.65 7.65
N ARG A 224 -6.32 -12.81 7.83
CA ARG A 224 -5.88 -13.81 8.83
C ARG A 224 -4.47 -14.31 8.55
N VAL A 225 -4.15 -14.60 7.28
CA VAL A 225 -2.80 -15.05 6.88
C VAL A 225 -1.77 -13.95 7.17
N LEU A 226 -2.04 -12.71 6.77
CA LEU A 226 -1.11 -11.59 6.96
C LEU A 226 -0.90 -11.25 8.44
N ILE A 227 -1.96 -11.27 9.25
CA ILE A 227 -1.85 -11.04 10.70
C ILE A 227 -1.00 -12.14 11.35
N ALA A 228 -1.16 -13.40 10.96
CA ALA A 228 -0.34 -14.50 11.45
C ALA A 228 1.14 -14.36 11.07
N GLN A 229 1.45 -13.61 10.02
CA GLN A 229 2.80 -13.28 9.54
C GLN A 229 3.30 -11.91 10.05
N SER A 230 2.64 -11.33 11.06
CA SER A 230 2.98 -10.01 11.60
C SER A 230 2.97 -8.87 10.57
N VAL A 231 2.13 -8.98 9.54
CA VAL A 231 1.91 -7.92 8.55
C VAL A 231 0.68 -7.09 8.92
N SER A 232 0.92 -5.87 9.38
CA SER A 232 -0.11 -4.88 9.74
C SER A 232 -0.21 -3.72 8.76
N ASN A 233 0.82 -3.49 7.93
CA ASN A 233 0.84 -2.36 7.01
C ASN A 233 -0.16 -2.52 5.84
N PRO A 234 -1.11 -1.59 5.67
CA PRO A 234 -2.06 -1.63 4.55
C PRO A 234 -1.41 -1.49 3.17
N ALA A 235 -0.19 -0.93 3.08
CA ALA A 235 0.54 -0.79 1.82
C ALA A 235 1.08 -2.11 1.26
N VAL A 236 1.21 -3.15 2.08
CA VAL A 236 1.66 -4.48 1.65
C VAL A 236 0.56 -5.15 0.83
N VAL A 237 -0.62 -5.30 1.45
CA VAL A 237 -1.85 -5.77 0.82
C VAL A 237 -3.04 -5.04 1.46
N PRO A 238 -3.85 -4.29 0.71
CA PRO A 238 -4.94 -3.47 1.25
C PRO A 238 -6.22 -4.30 1.50
N TRP A 239 -6.09 -5.43 2.20
CA TRP A 239 -7.17 -6.41 2.36
C TRP A 239 -8.32 -5.87 3.22
N ARG A 240 -8.07 -5.05 4.26
CA ARG A 240 -9.14 -4.51 5.12
C ARG A 240 -10.02 -3.53 4.35
N SER A 241 -9.42 -2.60 3.61
CA SER A 241 -10.16 -1.70 2.72
C SER A 241 -11.06 -2.48 1.76
N ARG A 242 -10.51 -3.51 1.10
CA ARG A 242 -11.26 -4.34 0.15
C ARG A 242 -12.35 -5.17 0.83
N ALA A 243 -12.09 -5.72 2.01
CA ALA A 243 -13.05 -6.44 2.83
C ALA A 243 -14.19 -5.52 3.31
N ALA A 244 -13.90 -4.30 3.77
CA ALA A 244 -14.91 -3.34 4.20
C ALA A 244 -15.89 -3.03 3.06
N PHE A 245 -15.34 -2.85 1.88
CA PHE A 245 -16.05 -2.63 0.64
C PHE A 245 -16.95 -3.82 0.23
N ALA A 246 -16.45 -5.05 0.33
CA ALA A 246 -17.25 -6.27 0.12
C ALA A 246 -18.33 -6.46 1.20
N ALA A 247 -18.04 -6.09 2.45
CA ALA A 247 -18.99 -6.11 3.57
C ALA A 247 -20.13 -5.10 3.35
N LEU A 248 -19.85 -3.90 2.85
CA LEU A 248 -20.90 -2.95 2.45
C LEU A 248 -21.80 -3.52 1.36
N ALA A 249 -21.21 -4.12 0.33
CA ALA A 249 -21.95 -4.71 -0.79
C ALA A 249 -22.83 -5.91 -0.36
N THR A 250 -22.46 -6.58 0.74
CA THR A 250 -23.24 -7.67 1.37
C THR A 250 -24.12 -7.18 2.53
N ARG A 251 -24.29 -5.86 2.71
CA ARG A 251 -25.11 -5.21 3.76
C ARG A 251 -24.67 -5.50 5.20
N ARG A 252 -23.40 -5.87 5.41
CA ARG A 252 -22.79 -6.04 6.74
C ARG A 252 -22.15 -4.72 7.19
N HIS A 253 -22.98 -3.74 7.51
CA HIS A 253 -22.54 -2.36 7.78
C HIS A 253 -21.58 -2.24 8.98
N ASP A 254 -21.86 -2.95 10.08
CA ASP A 254 -21.01 -2.90 11.28
C ASP A 254 -19.61 -3.46 10.99
N LEU A 255 -19.55 -4.60 10.28
CA LEU A 255 -18.28 -5.20 9.85
C LEU A 255 -17.51 -4.26 8.92
N ALA A 256 -18.20 -3.61 7.98
CA ALA A 256 -17.58 -2.65 7.09
C ALA A 256 -16.98 -1.46 7.84
N LEU A 257 -17.72 -0.91 8.81
CA LEU A 257 -17.26 0.21 9.62
C LEU A 257 -16.04 -0.18 10.48
N ALA A 258 -16.06 -1.36 11.11
CA ALA A 258 -14.94 -1.86 11.88
C ALA A 258 -13.68 -2.01 10.99
N LEU A 259 -13.79 -2.69 9.86
CA LEU A 259 -12.67 -2.90 8.93
C LEU A 259 -12.09 -1.59 8.38
N ALA A 260 -12.95 -0.63 8.02
CA ALA A 260 -12.52 0.69 7.54
C ALA A 260 -11.83 1.52 8.63
N THR A 261 -12.28 1.40 9.88
CA THR A 261 -11.69 2.08 11.04
C THR A 261 -10.31 1.52 11.38
N ASP A 262 -10.18 0.19 11.37
CA ASP A 262 -8.90 -0.50 11.58
C ASP A 262 -7.89 -0.14 10.49
N GLU A 263 -8.32 -0.12 9.22
CA GLU A 263 -7.47 0.32 8.11
C GLU A 263 -7.00 1.76 8.29
N LEU A 264 -7.91 2.68 8.60
CA LEU A 264 -7.56 4.09 8.80
C LEU A 264 -6.56 4.27 9.95
N THR A 265 -6.73 3.48 11.01
CA THR A 265 -5.81 3.48 12.15
C THR A 265 -4.43 2.98 11.73
N ALA A 266 -4.36 1.85 11.02
CA ALA A 266 -3.10 1.30 10.51
C ALA A 266 -2.40 2.26 9.52
N ALA A 267 -3.15 2.88 8.61
CA ALA A 267 -2.63 3.86 7.65
C ALA A 267 -2.05 5.10 8.34
N ARG A 268 -2.71 5.58 9.41
CA ARG A 268 -2.21 6.69 10.25
C ARG A 268 -0.92 6.31 10.97
N THR A 269 -0.87 5.11 11.56
CA THR A 269 0.34 4.60 12.24
C THR A 269 1.52 4.49 11.27
N TRP A 270 1.28 4.03 10.04
CA TRP A 270 2.29 3.99 9.00
C TRP A 270 2.75 5.38 8.55
N GLY A 271 1.97 6.42 8.81
CA GLY A 271 2.24 7.76 8.29
C GLY A 271 2.02 7.83 6.78
N ALA A 272 1.10 7.01 6.24
CA ALA A 272 0.53 7.30 4.93
C ALA A 272 -0.13 8.69 5.01
N PRO A 273 0.04 9.55 3.99
CA PRO A 273 -0.60 10.86 4.02
C PRO A 273 -2.10 10.65 4.29
N PRO A 274 -2.68 11.35 5.28
CA PRO A 274 -4.11 11.23 5.52
C PRO A 274 -4.80 11.51 4.19
N ALA A 275 -5.62 10.55 3.74
CA ALA A 275 -6.44 10.72 2.54
C ALA A 275 -7.02 12.12 2.60
N ALA A 276 -6.61 12.98 1.64
CA ALA A 276 -7.03 14.36 1.59
C ALA A 276 -8.54 14.38 1.88
N SER A 277 -8.89 15.09 2.95
CA SER A 277 -10.24 15.51 3.33
C SER A 277 -11.30 15.09 2.32
N VAL A 278 -12.23 14.23 2.73
CA VAL A 278 -13.48 14.00 2.01
C VAL A 278 -14.07 15.38 1.69
N SER A 279 -13.85 15.88 0.48
CA SER A 279 -14.67 16.95 -0.07
C SER A 279 -16.06 16.33 -0.22
N PRO A 280 -17.11 16.94 0.36
CA PRO A 280 -18.45 16.44 0.17
C PRO A 280 -18.75 16.47 -1.32
N CYS A 281 -19.16 15.31 -1.86
CA CYS A 281 -19.64 15.20 -3.22
C CYS A 281 -20.82 16.19 -3.35
N THR A 282 -20.69 17.19 -4.21
CA THR A 282 -21.87 17.91 -4.69
C THR A 282 -22.79 16.88 -5.38
N PRO A 283 -24.11 16.89 -5.09
CA PRO A 283 -25.04 16.03 -5.80
C PRO A 283 -25.13 16.49 -7.26
N TRP A 284 -25.00 15.56 -8.22
CA TRP A 284 -25.32 15.85 -9.63
C TRP A 284 -26.84 15.69 -9.86
N PRO A 285 -27.46 16.48 -10.77
CA PRO A 285 -28.91 16.48 -10.94
C PRO A 285 -29.42 15.14 -11.49
N SER A 286 -30.50 14.67 -10.87
CA SER A 286 -31.30 13.54 -11.31
C SER A 286 -31.92 13.85 -12.69
N SER A 287 -31.43 13.21 -13.75
CA SER A 287 -32.23 12.99 -14.95
C SER A 287 -32.69 11.54 -14.93
N ALA A 288 -34.02 11.37 -14.92
CA ALA A 288 -34.69 10.09 -14.86
C ALA A 288 -34.47 9.29 -16.15
N GLY A 289 -34.29 7.97 -16.02
CA GLY A 289 -34.48 7.03 -17.11
C GLY A 289 -33.20 6.55 -17.81
N THR A 290 -32.31 5.88 -17.09
CA THR A 290 -31.44 4.85 -17.72
C THR A 290 -31.02 3.83 -16.66
N THR A 291 -31.07 2.54 -17.02
CA THR A 291 -30.63 1.38 -16.23
C THR A 291 -29.35 1.65 -15.43
N PRO A 292 -29.22 1.14 -14.19
CA PRO A 292 -28.03 1.38 -13.37
C PRO A 292 -26.81 0.74 -14.02
N ARG A 293 -26.03 1.54 -14.74
CA ARG A 293 -24.63 1.24 -14.97
C ARG A 293 -23.94 1.44 -13.64
N TRP A 294 -23.08 0.49 -13.26
CA TRP A 294 -22.36 0.44 -11.99
C TRP A 294 -20.86 0.83 -12.12
N PRO A 295 -20.40 1.94 -12.76
CA PRO A 295 -18.97 2.18 -13.00
C PRO A 295 -18.26 3.02 -11.93
N CYS A 296 -18.99 3.67 -11.01
CA CYS A 296 -18.43 4.61 -10.04
C CYS A 296 -17.53 3.91 -9.01
N TRP A 297 -17.80 2.65 -8.69
CA TRP A 297 -16.99 1.91 -7.73
C TRP A 297 -15.68 1.39 -8.32
N ARG A 298 -15.61 1.08 -9.62
CA ARG A 298 -14.37 0.59 -10.28
C ARG A 298 -13.29 1.69 -10.38
N ARG A 299 -13.69 2.95 -10.65
CA ARG A 299 -12.78 4.11 -10.54
C ARG A 299 -12.47 4.48 -9.09
N ARG A 300 -13.39 4.27 -8.15
CA ARG A 300 -13.18 4.60 -6.74
C ARG A 300 -12.29 3.56 -6.02
N TRP A 301 -12.44 2.28 -6.38
CA TRP A 301 -11.60 1.11 -6.07
C TRP A 301 -10.15 1.35 -6.47
N ASN A 302 -9.95 1.89 -7.69
CA ASN A 302 -8.63 2.33 -8.10
C ASN A 302 -8.23 3.63 -7.37
N SER A 303 -9.09 4.63 -7.22
CA SER A 303 -8.66 5.87 -6.55
C SER A 303 -8.30 5.74 -5.06
N TRP A 304 -8.89 4.81 -4.31
CA TRP A 304 -8.60 4.66 -2.87
C TRP A 304 -7.29 3.92 -2.59
N THR A 305 -6.94 2.95 -3.43
CA THR A 305 -5.66 2.22 -3.34
C THR A 305 -4.53 2.89 -4.14
N TRP A 306 -4.87 3.68 -5.17
CA TRP A 306 -3.92 4.31 -6.09
C TRP A 306 -3.71 5.82 -5.90
N ARG A 307 -4.57 6.57 -5.18
CA ARG A 307 -4.30 8.00 -4.87
C ARG A 307 -3.26 8.16 -3.75
N MET A 308 -2.09 7.59 -3.98
CA MET A 308 -0.83 8.02 -3.36
C MET A 308 0.12 8.69 -4.38
N ARG A 309 -0.34 9.26 -5.51
CA ARG A 309 0.22 10.51 -6.12
C ARG A 309 -0.43 10.93 -7.45
N ALA A 310 -0.62 12.24 -7.62
CA ALA A 310 -0.37 12.96 -8.88
C ALA A 310 -0.50 14.49 -8.67
N VAL A 311 0.52 15.14 -8.13
CA VAL A 311 0.80 16.57 -8.42
C VAL A 311 2.31 16.74 -8.51
N SER A 312 2.81 16.86 -9.74
CA SER A 312 3.84 17.84 -10.11
C SER A 312 4.27 17.67 -11.57
N SER A 313 3.67 18.45 -12.47
CA SER A 313 4.41 19.15 -13.54
C SER A 313 3.46 20.00 -14.38
N SER A 314 3.27 21.25 -13.96
CA SER A 314 3.07 22.36 -14.90
C SER A 314 3.55 23.63 -14.20
N THR A 315 4.85 23.87 -14.28
CA THR A 315 5.40 25.22 -14.21
C THR A 315 4.99 25.95 -15.48
N PRO A 316 4.51 27.19 -15.36
CA PRO A 316 4.87 28.21 -16.33
C PRO A 316 5.88 29.17 -15.69
N SER A 317 6.89 29.46 -16.50
CA SER A 317 7.93 30.45 -16.34
C SER A 317 7.46 31.82 -15.83
N THR A 318 8.34 32.40 -15.04
CA THR A 318 8.47 33.81 -14.65
C THR A 318 8.11 34.80 -15.74
N THR A 319 7.23 35.75 -15.43
CA THR A 319 7.30 37.14 -15.91
C THR A 319 6.50 38.03 -14.96
N SER A 320 7.21 38.84 -14.17
CA SER A 320 6.63 39.96 -13.43
C SER A 320 6.26 41.07 -14.42
N PRO A 321 5.18 41.84 -14.14
CA PRO A 321 5.43 43.23 -13.81
C PRO A 321 4.54 43.78 -12.67
N SER A 322 5.21 44.50 -11.76
CA SER A 322 4.76 45.67 -10.99
C SER A 322 3.27 45.94 -10.77
N TYR A 323 2.84 46.00 -9.50
CA TYR A 323 1.72 46.85 -9.10
C TYR A 323 1.92 47.41 -7.68
N ARG A 324 1.75 48.74 -7.54
CA ARG A 324 1.90 49.57 -6.33
C ARG A 324 0.66 49.48 -5.42
N PRO A 325 0.75 49.84 -4.13
CA PRO A 325 -0.39 49.87 -3.22
C PRO A 325 -1.12 51.23 -3.17
N ASN A 326 -2.35 51.17 -2.63
CA ASN A 326 -3.28 52.21 -2.17
C ASN A 326 -4.25 52.86 -3.18
N ALA A 327 -5.55 52.63 -2.93
CA ALA A 327 -6.53 53.71 -2.70
C ALA A 327 -7.80 53.15 -2.02
N ALA A 328 -8.28 53.89 -1.03
CA ALA A 328 -9.44 53.64 -0.18
C ALA A 328 -10.77 54.05 -0.83
N ILE A 329 -11.89 53.39 -0.53
CA ILE A 329 -13.26 53.94 -0.56
C ILE A 329 -14.16 53.15 0.47
N PRO A 330 -15.37 53.62 0.89
CA PRO A 330 -15.70 54.09 2.25
C PRO A 330 -16.81 53.25 2.95
N PRO A 331 -17.31 53.62 4.16
CA PRO A 331 -18.20 52.74 4.93
C PRO A 331 -19.70 53.01 4.68
N GLY A 332 -20.51 51.95 4.72
CA GLY A 332 -21.97 51.97 4.74
C GLY A 332 -22.53 51.32 6.02
N PRO A 333 -23.77 51.66 6.44
CA PRO A 333 -24.06 51.90 7.85
C PRO A 333 -24.58 50.69 8.64
N ALA A 334 -24.38 50.81 9.95
CA ALA A 334 -24.80 49.89 10.99
C ALA A 334 -26.31 49.96 11.25
N HIS A 335 -26.96 48.79 11.25
CA HIS A 335 -28.14 48.54 12.07
C HIS A 335 -27.76 47.51 13.13
N GLY A 336 -27.63 47.97 14.37
CA GLY A 336 -27.63 47.09 15.53
C GLY A 336 -28.97 46.39 15.68
N TRP A 337 -29.05 45.42 16.57
CA TRP A 337 -30.13 45.23 17.53
C TRP A 337 -29.61 44.31 18.64
N LYS A 338 -30.08 44.59 19.85
CA LYS A 338 -29.47 44.24 21.14
C LYS A 338 -29.72 42.79 21.57
N ARG A 339 -28.77 42.29 22.37
CA ARG A 339 -28.82 41.13 23.27
C ARG A 339 -30.17 40.99 24.01
N ARG A 340 -30.55 39.74 24.29
CA ARG A 340 -30.99 39.34 25.62
C ARG A 340 -30.55 37.92 25.95
N ALA A 341 -29.84 37.81 27.06
CA ALA A 341 -29.48 36.57 27.73
C ALA A 341 -30.66 36.04 28.54
N ARG A 342 -30.76 34.71 28.70
CA ARG A 342 -31.27 34.03 29.90
C ARG A 342 -30.76 32.58 29.90
N SER A 343 -29.96 32.28 30.91
CA SER A 343 -29.75 30.94 31.49
C SER A 343 -30.29 31.01 32.94
N PRO A 344 -30.22 29.95 33.76
CA PRO A 344 -30.64 28.56 33.59
C PRO A 344 -31.72 28.18 34.65
N GLY A 345 -32.38 27.04 34.51
CA GLY A 345 -33.36 26.53 35.46
C GLY A 345 -33.20 25.03 35.68
N THR A 346 -32.66 24.69 36.84
CA THR A 346 -32.34 23.38 37.42
C THR A 346 -33.56 22.62 37.97
N ALA A 347 -33.32 21.32 38.17
CA ALA A 347 -33.89 20.40 39.19
C ALA A 347 -35.23 19.71 38.86
N ALA A 348 -35.50 18.47 39.29
CA ALA A 348 -34.69 17.35 39.80
C ALA A 348 -35.65 16.16 40.08
N THR A 349 -35.10 14.94 40.16
CA THR A 349 -35.51 13.79 41.04
C THR A 349 -36.90 13.13 40.83
N ALA A 350 -37.16 11.84 41.09
CA ALA A 350 -36.41 10.75 41.72
C ALA A 350 -37.04 9.37 41.38
N CYS A 351 -36.20 8.33 41.53
CA CYS A 351 -36.42 6.98 42.09
C CYS A 351 -37.69 6.15 41.89
N GLY A 352 -37.46 4.85 41.65
CA GLY A 352 -38.33 3.75 42.07
C GLY A 352 -37.74 2.39 41.68
N ALA A 353 -37.11 1.71 42.65
CA ALA A 353 -36.65 0.33 42.55
C ALA A 353 -37.74 -0.67 42.99
N THR A 354 -37.43 -1.96 42.80
CA THR A 354 -38.05 -3.20 43.33
C THR A 354 -39.15 -3.87 42.50
N GLY A 355 -38.87 -5.15 42.21
CA GLY A 355 -39.65 -6.16 41.50
C GLY A 355 -38.76 -7.38 41.35
#